data_AF-F0EPT7-F1
#
_entry.id   AF-F0EPT7-F1
#
_cell.length_a   1.000
_cell.length_b   1.000
_cell.length_c   1.000
_cell.angle_alpha   90.00
_cell.angle_beta   90.00
_cell.angle_gamma   90.00
#
_symmetry.space_group_name_H-M   'P 1'
#
loop_
_entity.id
_entity.type
_entity.pdbx_description
1 polymer ?
#
loop_
_entity_poly.entity_id
_entity_poly.type
_entity_poly.pdbx_seq_one_letter_code
_entity_poly.pdbx_strand_id
1 'polypeptide(L)' 'MGIRDQVRAGVKQDLQKLKSLGVKNLTVLSGDNQGTVNLVKKELGLTEAHGDMLPEDKSI' A
#
# COMPACT_ATOMS: atom_id res chain seq x y z
N MET A 1 5.02 -19.39 10.95
CA MET A 1 4.85 -18.09 11.63
C MET A 1 5.15 -17.00 10.60
N GLY A 2 4.12 -16.36 10.03
CA GLY A 2 4.31 -15.35 8.99
C GLY A 2 4.70 -14.01 9.62
N ILE A 3 5.86 -13.48 9.26
CA ILE A 3 6.24 -12.10 9.56
C ILE A 3 5.33 -11.19 8.74
N ARG A 4 4.25 -10.70 9.33
CA ARG A 4 3.43 -9.66 8.68
C ARG A 4 4.19 -8.37 8.82
N ASP A 5 4.54 -7.76 7.69
CA ASP A 5 5.12 -6.43 7.65
C ASP A 5 4.13 -5.46 8.31
N GLN A 6 4.48 -4.94 9.48
CA GLN A 6 3.65 -3.95 10.15
C GLN A 6 3.86 -2.61 9.48
N VAL A 7 2.76 -1.98 9.07
CA VAL A 7 2.75 -0.61 8.57
C VAL A 7 3.44 0.27 9.60
N ARG A 8 4.55 0.92 9.21
CA ARG A 8 5.30 1.81 10.11
C ARG A 8 4.40 2.95 10.60
N ALA A 9 4.48 3.22 11.90
CA ALA A 9 3.83 4.39 12.49
C ALA A 9 4.33 5.66 11.79
N GLY A 10 3.39 6.50 11.32
CA GLY A 10 3.69 7.75 10.59
C GLY A 10 3.43 7.69 9.09
N VAL A 11 3.41 6.50 8.46
CA VAL A 11 3.18 6.36 7.01
C VAL A 11 1.88 7.02 6.57
N LYS A 12 0.82 6.89 7.37
CA LYS A 12 -0.47 7.54 7.10
C LYS A 12 -0.36 9.06 7.02
N GLN A 13 0.43 9.68 7.90
CA GLN A 13 0.61 11.14 7.90
C GLN A 13 1.40 11.59 6.67
N ASP A 14 2.42 10.84 6.27
CA ASP A 14 3.20 11.18 5.07
C ASP A 14 2.40 10.98 3.78
N LEU A 15 1.59 9.92 3.69
CA LEU A 15 0.65 9.73 2.59
C LEU A 15 -0.38 10.86 2.52
N GLN A 16 -0.86 11.36 3.67
CA GLN A 16 -1.75 12.52 3.69
C GLN A 16 -1.06 13.80 3.23
N LYS A 17 0.21 14.04 3.61
CA LYS A 17 0.99 15.16 3.09
C LYS A 17 1.14 15.07 1.56
N LEU A 18 1.46 13.88 1.04
CA LEU A 18 1.54 13.64 -0.40
C LEU A 18 0.21 13.95 -1.12
N LYS A 19 -0.93 13.53 -0.56
CA LYS A 19 -2.25 13.93 -1.08
C LYS A 19 -2.44 15.44 -1.07
N SER A 20 -2.03 16.12 0.01
CA SER A 20 -2.12 17.57 0.14
C SER A 20 -1.21 18.31 -0.84
N LEU A 21 -0.12 17.68 -1.29
CA LEU A 21 0.77 18.20 -2.34
C LEU A 21 0.23 17.97 -3.76
N GLY A 22 -0.94 17.33 -3.91
CA GLY A 22 -1.59 17.09 -5.20
C GLY A 22 -1.40 15.69 -5.77
N VAL A 23 -0.80 14.76 -5.01
CA VAL A 23 -0.72 13.35 -5.42
C VAL A 23 -2.11 12.72 -5.35
N LYS A 24 -2.68 12.38 -6.52
CA LYS A 24 -4.05 11.86 -6.64
C LYS A 24 -4.14 10.34 -6.50
N ASN A 25 -3.09 9.64 -6.94
CA ASN A 25 -3.06 8.18 -7.00
C ASN A 25 -1.98 7.66 -6.06
N LEU A 26 -2.40 7.08 -4.94
CA LEU A 26 -1.52 6.34 -4.06
C LEU A 26 -1.86 4.86 -4.19
N THR A 27 -0.92 4.11 -4.73
CA THR A 27 -1.09 2.69 -5.04
C THR A 27 -0.08 1.90 -4.23
N VAL A 28 -0.53 0.85 -3.54
CA VAL A 28 0.37 -0.12 -2.89
C VAL A 28 0.48 -1.37 -3.75
N LEU A 29 1.71 -1.80 -3.99
CA LEU A 29 2.06 -3.02 -4.71
C LEU A 29 2.75 -3.96 -3.73
N SER A 30 2.14 -5.11 -3.42
CA SER A 30 2.76 -6.12 -2.57
C SER A 30 2.64 -7.51 -3.18
N GLY A 31 3.61 -8.37 -2.82
CA GLY A 31 3.51 -9.82 -3.08
C GLY A 31 2.67 -10.54 -2.02
N ASP A 32 2.22 -9.84 -0.97
CA ASP A 32 1.25 -10.36 -0.02
C ASP A 32 -0.10 -10.62 -0.69
N ASN A 33 -0.86 -11.56 -0.15
CA ASN A 33 -2.21 -11.83 -0.62
C ASN A 33 -3.07 -10.56 -0.65
N GLN A 34 -3.89 -10.43 -1.70
CA GLN A 34 -4.80 -9.28 -1.91
C GLN A 34 -5.64 -8.91 -0.68
N GLY A 35 -6.05 -9.89 0.15
CA GLY A 35 -6.78 -9.63 1.39
C GLY A 35 -5.99 -8.78 2.39
N THR A 36 -4.69 -9.07 2.58
CA THR A 36 -3.80 -8.27 3.43
C THR A 36 -3.61 -6.86 2.86
N VAL A 37 -3.37 -6.76 1.55
CA VAL A 37 -3.13 -5.47 0.89
C VAL A 37 -4.38 -4.58 0.91
N ASN A 38 -5.58 -5.15 0.78
CA ASN A 38 -6.84 -4.41 0.91
C ASN A 38 -7.06 -3.83 2.31
N LEU A 39 -6.67 -4.56 3.36
CA LEU A 39 -6.72 -4.05 4.74
C LEU A 39 -5.80 -2.84 4.88
N VAL A 40 -4.57 -2.94 4.38
CA VAL A 40 -3.58 -1.85 4.37
C VAL A 40 -4.10 -0.63 3.59
N LYS A 41 -4.70 -0.85 2.41
CA LYS A 41 -5.35 0.23 1.64
C LYS A 41 -6.40 0.96 2.46
N LYS A 42 -7.27 0.24 3.15
CA LYS A 42 -8.33 0.85 3.96
C LYS A 42 -7.77 1.58 5.18
N GLU A 43 -6.74 1.02 5.80
CA GLU A 43 -6.08 1.60 6.98
C GLU A 43 -5.33 2.91 6.64
N LEU A 44 -4.60 2.90 5.52
CA LEU A 44 -3.78 4.01 5.02
C LEU A 44 -4.53 4.99 4.12
N GLY A 45 -5.73 4.65 3.66
CA GLY A 45 -6.54 5.48 2.76
C GLY A 45 -5.96 5.58 1.34
N LEU A 46 -5.38 4.49 0.83
CA LEU A 46 -4.80 4.43 -0.51
C LEU A 46 -5.89 4.38 -1.59
N THR A 47 -5.54 4.84 -2.79
CA THR A 47 -6.44 4.82 -3.96
C THR A 47 -6.55 3.39 -4.49
N GLU A 48 -5.43 2.69 -4.61
CA GLU A 48 -5.34 1.35 -5.20
C GLU A 48 -4.45 0.42 -4.38
N ALA A 49 -4.72 -0.88 -4.49
CA ALA A 49 -3.98 -1.94 -3.81
C ALA A 49 -3.90 -3.17 -4.69
N HIS A 50 -2.68 -3.59 -5.00
CA HIS A 50 -2.40 -4.80 -5.75
C HIS A 50 -1.60 -5.74 -4.85
N GLY A 51 -2.22 -6.87 -4.51
CA GLY A 51 -1.57 -7.99 -3.86
C GLY A 51 -1.29 -9.11 -4.86
N ASP A 52 -0.65 -10.17 -4.38
CA ASP A 52 -0.28 -11.37 -5.15
C ASP A 52 0.65 -11.06 -6.34
N MET A 53 1.29 -9.88 -6.35
CA MET A 53 2.13 -9.46 -7.47
C MET A 53 3.43 -10.26 -7.50
N LEU A 54 3.68 -10.90 -8.63
CA LEU A 54 4.97 -11.46 -8.98
C LEU A 54 5.99 -10.32 -9.19
N PRO A 55 7.30 -10.57 -9.03
CA PRO A 55 8.33 -9.54 -9.24
C PRO A 55 8.27 -8.92 -10.64
N GLU A 56 7.81 -9.69 -11.63
CA GLU A 56 7.56 -9.28 -13.01
C GLU A 56 6.38 -8.30 -13.16
N ASP A 57 5.34 -8.40 -12.31
CA ASP A 57 4.19 -7.48 -12.29
C ASP A 57 4.52 -6.10 -11.69
N LYS A 58 5.65 -5.96 -11.00
CA LYS A 58 6.05 -4.70 -10.35
C LYS A 58 6.86 -3.75 -11.25
N SER A 59 7.18 -4.18 -12.47
CA SER A 59 8.23 -3.54 -13.29
C SER A 59 7.71 -2.59 -14.37
N ILE A 60 6.47 -2.10 -14.28
CA ILE A 60 5.86 -1.20 -15.27
C ILE A 60 5.75 0.23 -14.73
#